data_AF-X1J9D5-F1
#
_entry.id   AF-X1J9D5-F1
#
_cell.length_a   1.000
_cell.length_b   1.000
_cell.length_c   1.000
_cell.angle_alpha   90.00
_cell.angle_beta   90.00
_cell.angle_gamma   90.00
#
_symmetry.space_group_name_H-M   'P 1'
#
loop_
_entity.id
_entity.type
_entity.pdbx_description
1 polymer ?
#
loop_
_entity_poly.entity_id
_entity_poly.type
_entity_poly.pdbx_seq_one_letter_code
_entity_poly.pdbx_strand_id
1 'polypeptide(L)'
;MGKLVICYEQDDEGIDTGRVQVVDEEEDLVLDTFDNEPEAEAAMAKMQAEDIRYEKITKEYLEWEKACLARHEITQDELRVYLVNVVIT
;
A
#
# COMPACT_ATOMS: atom_id res chain seq x y z
N MET A 1 -7.53 -3.66 1.11
CA MET A 1 -6.18 -3.86 1.67
C MET A 1 -5.72 -5.09 0.94
N GLY A 2 -4.74 -4.95 0.06
CA GLY A 2 -4.39 -6.00 -0.91
C GLY A 2 -4.11 -7.30 -0.19
N LYS A 3 -4.71 -8.40 -0.65
CA LYS A 3 -4.49 -9.71 -0.06
C LYS A 3 -3.25 -10.30 -0.72
N LEU A 4 -2.12 -10.22 -0.03
CA LEU A 4 -0.87 -10.78 -0.53
C LEU A 4 -0.78 -12.28 -0.25
N VAL A 5 -0.36 -13.04 -1.26
CA VAL A 5 -0.11 -14.48 -1.16
C VAL A 5 1.24 -14.85 -1.78
N ILE A 6 1.77 -15.99 -1.34
CA ILE A 6 2.99 -16.59 -1.88
C ILE A 6 2.60 -17.76 -2.78
N CYS A 7 3.14 -17.80 -3.99
CA CYS A 7 2.95 -18.89 -4.95
C CYS A 7 4.29 -19.33 -5.52
N TYR A 8 4.36 -20.55 -6.05
CA TYR A 8 5.52 -20.97 -6.84
C TYR A 8 5.36 -20.46 -8.26
N GLU A 9 6.43 -19.89 -8.82
CA GLU A 9 6.45 -19.54 -10.23
C GLU A 9 6.39 -20.83 -11.06
N GLN A 10 5.53 -20.81 -12.08
CA GLN A 10 5.40 -21.89 -13.04
C GLN A 10 5.83 -21.42 -14.44
N ASP A 11 6.45 -22.30 -15.20
CA ASP A 11 6.75 -22.07 -16.60
C ASP A 11 5.48 -22.21 -17.49
N ASP A 12 5.65 -22.02 -18.80
CA ASP A 12 4.56 -22.12 -19.78
C ASP A 12 3.92 -23.53 -19.83
N GLU A 13 4.59 -24.54 -19.27
CA GLU A 13 4.11 -25.92 -19.19
C GLU A 13 3.43 -26.23 -17.83
N GLY A 14 3.41 -25.27 -16.91
CA GLY A 14 2.85 -25.41 -15.57
C GLY A 14 3.79 -26.11 -14.58
N ILE A 15 5.09 -26.14 -14.86
CA ILE A 15 6.11 -26.77 -14.01
C ILE A 15 6.73 -25.72 -13.10
N ASP A 16 6.84 -26.03 -11.81
CA ASP A 16 7.46 -25.16 -10.82
C ASP A 16 8.94 -24.90 -11.17
N THR A 17 9.30 -23.63 -11.31
CA THR A 17 10.67 -23.20 -11.66
C THR A 17 11.62 -23.24 -10.46
N GLY A 18 11.08 -23.45 -9.26
CA GLY A 18 11.78 -23.34 -7.98
C GLY A 18 11.85 -21.91 -7.43
N ARG A 19 11.37 -20.91 -8.18
CA ARG A 19 11.23 -19.53 -7.68
C ARG A 19 9.86 -19.31 -7.07
N VAL A 20 9.77 -18.30 -6.22
CA VAL A 20 8.62 -17.99 -5.38
C VAL A 20 8.14 -16.57 -5.68
N GLN A 21 6.84 -16.38 -5.86
CA GLN A 21 6.23 -15.11 -6.25
C GLN A 21 5.40 -14.56 -5.10
N VAL A 22 5.50 -13.25 -4.87
CA VAL A 22 4.56 -12.50 -4.04
C VAL A 22 3.51 -11.91 -4.97
N VAL A 23 2.24 -12.25 -4.74
CA VAL A 23 1.12 -11.92 -5.60
C VAL A 23 0.11 -11.09 -4.81
N ASP A 24 -0.38 -10.01 -5.42
CA ASP A 24 -1.62 -9.38 -4.98
C ASP A 24 -2.80 -10.17 -5.54
N GLU A 25 -3.50 -10.90 -4.67
CA GLU A 25 -4.63 -11.75 -5.04
C GLU A 25 -5.85 -10.94 -5.46
N GLU A 26 -5.99 -9.69 -5.03
CA GLU A 26 -7.13 -8.84 -5.42
C GLU A 26 -6.95 -8.33 -6.86
N GLU A 27 -5.71 -8.02 -7.24
CA GLU A 27 -5.38 -7.49 -8.57
C GLU A 27 -4.88 -8.56 -9.55
N ASP A 28 -4.76 -9.81 -9.12
CA ASP A 28 -4.17 -10.94 -9.86
C ASP A 28 -2.80 -10.55 -10.46
N LEU A 29 -2.00 -9.87 -9.65
CA LEU A 29 -0.76 -9.21 -10.08
C LEU A 29 0.44 -9.77 -9.31
N VAL A 30 1.43 -10.27 -10.03
CA VAL A 30 2.74 -10.59 -9.46
C VAL A 30 3.48 -9.30 -9.14
N LEU A 31 3.78 -9.09 -7.86
CA LEU A 31 4.51 -7.91 -7.38
C LEU A 31 6.02 -8.11 -7.48
N ASP A 32 6.50 -9.30 -7.10
CA ASP A 32 7.92 -9.62 -7.12
C ASP A 32 8.16 -11.15 -7.15
N THR A 33 9.38 -11.58 -7.49
CA THR A 33 9.79 -12.98 -7.58
C THR A 33 11.15 -13.19 -6.93
N PHE A 34 11.26 -14.23 -6.10
CA PHE A 34 12.41 -14.53 -5.24
C PHE A 34 12.92 -15.95 -5.46
N ASP A 35 14.18 -16.19 -5.11
CA ASP A 35 14.80 -17.51 -5.23
C ASP A 35 14.41 -18.46 -4.07
N ASN A 36 13.86 -17.93 -2.98
CA ASN A 36 13.46 -18.73 -1.82
C ASN A 36 12.28 -18.13 -1.05
N GLU A 37 11.57 -19.00 -0.33
CA GLU A 37 10.39 -18.65 0.47
C GLU A 37 10.67 -17.65 1.60
N PRO A 38 11.77 -17.76 2.39
CA PRO A 38 12.08 -16.78 3.44
C PRO A 38 12.23 -15.34 2.93
N GLU A 39 12.83 -15.14 1.76
CA GLU A 39 12.94 -13.81 1.14
C GLU A 39 11.57 -13.27 0.70
N ALA A 40 10.74 -14.13 0.09
CA ALA A 40 9.38 -13.78 -0.29
C ALA A 40 8.50 -13.43 0.94
N GLU A 41 8.60 -14.19 2.03
CA GLU A 41 7.91 -13.90 3.29
C GLU A 41 8.33 -12.57 3.89
N ALA A 42 9.63 -12.26 3.90
CA ALA A 42 10.14 -10.99 4.41
C ALA A 42 9.67 -9.80 3.57
N ALA A 43 9.65 -9.95 2.24
CA ALA A 43 9.12 -8.94 1.32
C ALA A 43 7.62 -8.71 1.52
N MET A 44 6.83 -9.79 1.58
CA MET A 44 5.39 -9.74 1.85
C MET A 44 5.09 -9.05 3.19
N ALA A 45 5.80 -9.41 4.26
CA ALA A 45 5.62 -8.80 5.57
C ALA A 45 5.94 -7.30 5.56
N LYS A 46 6.95 -6.89 4.82
CA LYS A 46 7.30 -5.47 4.64
C LYS A 46 6.19 -4.71 3.91
N MET A 47 5.68 -5.25 2.81
CA MET A 47 4.58 -4.65 2.03
C MET A 47 3.32 -4.49 2.89
N GLN A 48 2.93 -5.53 3.63
CA GLN A 48 1.80 -5.46 4.56
C GLN A 48 2.00 -4.41 5.66
N ALA A 49 3.22 -4.29 6.20
CA ALA A 49 3.52 -3.28 7.21
C ALA A 49 3.46 -1.85 6.66
N GLU A 50 3.87 -1.65 5.40
CA GLU A 50 3.76 -0.37 4.69
C GLU A 50 2.29 -0.02 4.45
N ASP A 51 1.47 -0.96 3.98
CA ASP A 51 0.02 -0.77 3.80
C ASP A 51 -0.69 -0.37 5.09
N ILE A 52 -0.42 -1.09 6.19
CA ILE A 52 -0.99 -0.77 7.51
C ILE A 52 -0.55 0.63 7.96
N ARG A 53 0.71 1.00 7.70
CA ARG A 53 1.22 2.34 8.01
C ARG A 53 0.49 3.41 7.19
N TYR A 54 0.30 3.19 5.89
CA TYR A 54 -0.41 4.12 5.02
C TYR A 54 -1.89 4.27 5.40
N GLU A 55 -2.56 3.18 5.76
CA GLU A 55 -3.94 3.21 6.25
C GLU A 55 -4.05 4.07 7.52
N LYS A 56 -3.12 3.87 8.46
CA LYS A 56 -3.07 4.67 9.69
C LYS A 56 -2.86 6.16 9.39
N ILE A 57 -1.88 6.51 8.56
CA ILE A 57 -1.60 7.91 8.18
C ILE A 57 -2.81 8.53 7.50
N THR A 58 -3.45 7.80 6.58
CA THR A 58 -4.64 8.28 5.86
C THR A 58 -5.78 8.55 6.82
N LYS A 59 -6.02 7.66 7.78
CA LYS A 59 -7.03 7.86 8.80
C LYS A 59 -6.75 9.09 9.67
N GLU A 60 -5.52 9.24 10.16
CA GLU A 60 -5.10 10.42 10.93
C GLU A 60 -5.27 11.72 10.12
N TYR A 61 -4.91 11.69 8.83
CA TYR A 61 -5.08 12.83 7.93
C TYR A 61 -6.56 13.18 7.73
N LEU A 62 -7.44 12.19 7.53
CA LEU A 62 -8.89 12.42 7.38
C LEU A 62 -9.53 12.97 8.66
N GLU A 63 -9.07 12.53 9.83
CA GLU A 63 -9.52 13.07 11.12
C GLU A 63 -9.07 14.53 11.30
N TRP A 64 -7.81 14.83 10.96
CA TRP A 64 -7.27 16.18 10.96
C TRP A 64 -8.01 17.09 9.97
N GLU A 65 -8.26 16.63 8.74
CA GLU A 65 -9.00 17.36 7.71
C GLU A 65 -10.40 17.74 8.22
N LYS A 66 -11.14 16.78 8.77
CA LYS A 66 -12.47 17.03 9.37
C LYS A 66 -12.41 18.06 10.49
N ALA A 67 -11.41 17.97 11.37
CA ALA A 67 -11.24 18.92 12.47
C ALA A 67 -10.93 20.34 11.97
N CYS A 68 -10.12 20.48 10.91
CA CYS A 68 -9.82 21.76 10.28
C CYS A 68 -11.05 22.40 9.64
N LEU A 69 -11.81 21.63 8.86
CA LEU A 69 -13.06 22.12 8.23
C LEU A 69 -14.06 22.59 9.30
N ALA A 70 -14.22 21.83 10.39
CA ALA A 70 -15.14 22.17 11.47
C ALA A 70 -14.69 23.38 12.30
N ARG A 71 -13.40 23.49 12.62
CA ARG A 71 -12.87 24.56 13.48
C ARG A 71 -12.83 25.93 12.78
N HIS A 72 -12.55 25.91 11.48
CA HIS A 72 -12.31 27.15 10.72
C HIS A 72 -13.51 27.55 9.84
N GLU A 73 -14.58 26.76 9.84
CA GLU A 73 -15.77 26.97 8.98
C GLU A 73 -15.40 27.14 7.50
N ILE A 74 -14.31 26.49 7.08
CA ILE A 74 -13.81 26.53 5.70
C ILE A 74 -14.29 25.30 4.93
N THR A 75 -14.37 25.47 3.62
CA THR A 75 -14.64 24.41 2.65
C THR A 75 -13.40 23.58 2.35
N GLN A 76 -13.60 22.41 1.74
CA GLN A 76 -12.48 21.54 1.33
C GLN A 76 -11.57 22.21 0.30
N ASP A 77 -12.12 23.04 -0.59
CA ASP A 77 -11.33 23.77 -1.59
C ASP A 77 -10.48 24.86 -0.94
N GLU A 78 -11.00 25.55 0.08
CA GLU A 78 -10.22 26.52 0.86
C GLU A 78 -9.08 25.86 1.64
N LEU A 79 -9.33 24.67 2.23
CA LEU A 79 -8.29 23.89 2.89
C LEU A 79 -7.20 23.42 1.92
N ARG A 80 -7.56 23.00 0.70
CA ARG A 80 -6.59 22.63 -0.35
C ARG A 80 -5.69 23.81 -0.72
N VAL A 81 -6.28 25.00 -0.93
CA VAL A 81 -5.52 26.22 -1.21
C VAL A 81 -4.57 26.56 -0.06
N TYR A 82 -5.01 26.41 1.19
CA TYR A 82 -4.16 26.63 2.37
C TYR A 82 -2.98 25.64 2.42
N LEU A 83 -3.24 24.35 2.25
CA LEU A 83 -2.21 23.30 2.28
C LEU A 83 -1.15 23.49 1.20
N VAL A 84 -1.55 23.82 -0.03
CA VAL A 84 -0.61 24.09 -1.12
C VAL A 84 0.27 25.31 -0.82
N ASN A 85 -0.28 26.34 -0.17
CA ASN A 85 0.46 27.58 0.13
C ASN A 85 1.33 27.52 1.39
N VAL A 86 1.02 26.65 2.35
CA VAL A 86 1.75 26.55 3.64
C VAL A 86 2.75 25.41 3.69
N VAL A 87 2.59 24.35 2.88
CA VAL A 87 3.45 23.15 2.91
C VAL A 87 4.59 23.22 1.88
N ILE A 88 4.51 24.10 0.86
CA ILE A 88 5.52 24.20 -0.23
C ILE A 88 6.57 25.31 0.02
N THR A 89 6.46 26.10 1.10
CA THR A 89 7.49 27.06 1.56
C THR A 89 8.38 26.47 2.63
#